data_AF-A0A644YSF9-F1
#
_entry.id   AF-A0A644YSF9-F1
#
_cell.length_a   1.000
_cell.length_b   1.000
_cell.length_c   1.000
_cell.angle_alpha   90.00
_cell.angle_beta   90.00
_cell.angle_gamma   90.00
#
_symmetry.space_group_name_H-M   'P 1'
#
loop_
_entity.id
_entity.type
_entity.pdbx_description
1 polymer ?
#
loop_
_entity_poly.entity_id
_entity_poly.type
_entity_poly.pdbx_seq_one_letter_code
_entity_poly.pdbx_strand_id
1 'polypeptide(L)' 'MRGLLDMAGQCNAEVKGIGIAIEKGFQKGGEILRSEGYNLKSLAIIDDMKDGKITFRDE' A
#
# COMPACT_ATOMS: atom_id res chain seq x y z
N MET A 1 4.45 -2.91 -6.38
CA MET A 1 5.28 -2.79 -5.17
C MET A 1 6.35 -3.88 -5.08
N ARG A 2 5.99 -5.17 -5.15
CA ARG A 2 6.97 -6.29 -5.07
C ARG A 2 8.23 -6.12 -5.91
N GLY A 3 8.12 -5.70 -7.18
CA GLY A 3 9.29 -5.48 -8.03
C GLY A 3 10.24 -4.37 -7.54
N LEU A 4 9.72 -3.32 -6.88
CA LEU A 4 10.57 -2.26 -6.31
C LEU A 4 11.29 -2.75 -5.04
N LEU A 5 10.61 -3.55 -4.22
CA LEU A 5 11.20 -4.17 -3.02
C LEU A 5 12.29 -5.16 -3.40
N ASP A 6 12.04 -5.98 -4.43
CA ASP A 6 13.02 -6.92 -4.97
C ASP A 6 14.27 -6.18 -5.49
N MET A 7 14.09 -5.11 -6.26
CA MET A 7 15.19 -4.27 -6.74
C MET A 7 16.01 -3.66 -5.58
N ALA A 8 15.34 -3.14 -4.55
CA ALA A 8 16.03 -2.61 -3.37
C ALA A 8 16.84 -3.71 -2.66
N GLY A 9 16.28 -4.91 -2.52
CA GLY A 9 16.95 -6.08 -1.97
C GLY A 9 18.18 -6.51 -2.77
N GLN A 10 18.09 -6.51 -4.11
CA GLN A 10 19.23 -6.80 -4.99
C GLN A 10 20.37 -5.78 -4.83
N CYS A 11 20.05 -4.53 -4.49
CA CYS A 11 21.03 -3.49 -4.17
C CYS A 11 21.52 -3.51 -2.71
N ASN A 12 21.11 -4.50 -1.91
CA ASN A 12 21.39 -4.58 -0.47
C ASN A 12 20.92 -3.31 0.30
N ALA A 13 19.86 -2.67 -0.19
CA ALA A 13 19.28 -1.46 0.39
C ALA A 13 18.18 -1.81 1.39
N GLU A 14 18.08 -1.02 2.46
CA GLU A 14 17.03 -1.16 3.46
C GLU A 14 15.82 -0.28 3.12
N VAL A 15 14.64 -0.88 2.99
CA VAL A 15 13.39 -0.15 2.74
C VAL A 15 12.81 0.32 4.07
N LYS A 16 12.98 1.61 4.39
CA LYS A 16 12.46 2.21 5.64
C LYS A 16 10.94 2.39 5.68
N GLY A 17 10.28 2.38 4.53
CA GLY A 17 8.84 2.52 4.45
C GLY A 17 8.33 2.61 3.02
N ILE A 18 7.01 2.58 2.89
CA ILE A 18 6.31 2.62 1.61
C ILE A 18 5.23 3.69 1.70
N GLY A 19 5.35 4.73 0.88
CA GLY A 19 4.37 5.80 0.77
C GLY A 19 3.46 5.59 -0.44
N ILE A 20 2.14 5.64 -0.22
CA ILE A 20 1.12 5.49 -1.25
C ILE A 20 0.23 6.74 -1.26
N ALA A 21 0.04 7.34 -2.43
CA ALA A 21 -0.90 8.47 -2.54
C ALA A 21 -2.36 8.00 -2.37
N ILE A 22 -2.75 6.93 -3.08
CA ILE A 22 -4.11 6.37 -3.03
C ILE A 22 -4.00 4.84 -2.94
N GLU A 23 -4.43 4.27 -1.83
CA GLU A 23 -4.52 2.82 -1.61
C GLU A 23 -5.93 2.34 -1.91
N LYS A 24 -6.05 1.22 -2.64
CA LYS A 24 -7.32 0.49 -2.76
C LYS A 24 -7.43 -0.49 -1.60
N GLY A 25 -8.06 -0.06 -0.50
CA GLY A 25 -8.22 -0.80 0.75
C GLY A 25 -9.07 -2.07 0.61
N PHE A 26 -9.96 -2.13 -0.39
CA PHE A 26 -10.70 -3.35 -0.75
C PHE A 26 -9.85 -4.43 -1.43
N GLN A 27 -8.58 -4.14 -1.74
CA GLN A 27 -7.62 -5.12 -2.25
C GLN A 27 -6.60 -5.50 -1.17
N LYS A 28 -6.17 -6.77 -1.16
CA LYS A 28 -5.30 -7.33 -0.11
C LYS A 28 -3.85 -6.82 -0.12
N GLY A 29 -3.44 -6.04 -1.11
CA GLY A 29 -2.02 -5.67 -1.30
C GLY A 29 -1.43 -4.90 -0.11
N GLY A 30 -2.19 -3.94 0.43
CA GLY A 30 -1.73 -3.16 1.59
C GLY A 30 -1.70 -3.98 2.88
N GLU A 31 -2.66 -4.87 3.09
CA GLU A 31 -2.69 -5.79 4.23
C GLU A 31 -1.47 -6.72 4.23
N ILE A 32 -1.15 -7.31 3.07
CA ILE A 32 0.01 -8.19 2.90
C ILE A 32 1.30 -7.45 3.26
N LEU A 33 1.52 -6.24 2.72
CA LEU A 33 2.73 -5.46 3.02
C LEU A 33 2.84 -5.10 4.50
N ARG A 34 1.72 -4.75 5.16
CA ARG A 34 1.70 -4.51 6.61
C ARG A 34 2.03 -5.78 7.40
N SER A 35 1.49 -6.93 6.99
CA SER A 35 1.75 -8.23 7.64
C SER A 35 3.19 -8.70 7.49
N GLU A 36 3.85 -8.33 6.39
CA GLU A 36 5.28 -8.56 6.14
C GLU A 36 6.19 -7.60 6.95
N GLY A 37 5.61 -6.69 7.74
CA GLY A 37 6.34 -5.77 8.63
C GLY A 37 6.77 -4.45 8.01
N TYR A 38 6.34 -4.14 6.77
CA TYR A 38 6.67 -2.85 6.16
C TYR A 38 5.88 -1.70 6.79
N ASN A 39 6.57 -0.57 7.02
CA ASN A 39 5.94 0.69 7.41
C ASN A 39 5.23 1.32 6.21
N LEU A 40 4.01 0.85 5.92
CA LEU A 40 3.15 1.34 4.86
C LEU A 40 2.30 2.52 5.35
N LYS A 41 2.38 3.65 4.66
CA LYS A 41 1.56 4.84 4.89
C LYS A 41 0.87 5.26 3.59
N SER A 42 -0.44 5.50 3.69
CA SER A 42 -1.29 5.87 2.56
C SER A 42 -1.99 7.19 2.86
N LEU A 43 -1.95 8.15 1.93
CA LEU A 43 -2.60 9.46 2.13
C LEU A 43 -4.12 9.39 2.03
N ALA A 44 -4.62 8.57 1.12
CA ALA A 44 -6.04 8.23 1.01
C ALA A 44 -6.18 6.72 0.85
N ILE A 45 -7.14 6.13 1.56
CA ILE A 45 -7.50 4.71 1.41
C ILE A 45 -8.95 4.66 0.92
N ILE A 46 -9.18 3.93 -0.16
CA ILE A 46 -10.51 3.70 -0.74
C ILE A 46 -11.00 2.33 -0.31
N ASP A 47 -12.12 2.26 0.40
CA ASP A 47 -12.75 1.01 0.84
C ASP A 47 -13.78 0.47 -0.13
N ASP A 48 -14.34 1.31 -1.01
CA ASP A 48 -15.28 0.86 -2.01
C ASP A 48 -15.26 1.72 -3.27
N MET A 49 -15.49 1.08 -4.42
CA MET A 49 -15.61 1.72 -5.72
C MET A 49 -16.73 1.05 -6.50
N LYS A 50 -17.92 1.65 -6.48
CA LYS A 50 -19.11 1.13 -7.17
C LYS A 50 -19.97 2.27 -7.68
N ASP A 51 -20.69 2.03 -8.78
CA ASP A 51 -21.67 2.96 -9.34
C ASP A 51 -21.13 4.39 -9.55
N GLY A 52 -19.85 4.50 -9.93
CA GLY A 52 -19.17 5.79 -10.13
C GLY A 52 -18.88 6.58 -8.84
N LYS A 53 -19.08 5.98 -7.66
CA LYS A 53 -18.81 6.59 -6.35
C LYS A 53 -17.61 5.91 -5.68
N ILE A 54 -16.88 6.71 -4.92
CA ILE A 54 -15.71 6.30 -4.14
C ILE A 54 -16.05 6.51 -2.67
N THR A 55 -15.87 5.45 -1.87
CA THR A 55 -15.96 5.53 -0.40
C THR A 55 -14.54 5.48 0.14
N PHE A 56 -14.11 6.56 0.78
CA PHE A 56 -12.84 6.58 1.52
C PHE A 56 -13.02 5.89 2.87
N ARG A 57 -11.94 5.29 3.39
CA ARG A 57 -11.88 4.76 4.74
C ARG A 57 -11.88 5.92 5.74
N ASP A 58 -12.74 5.85 6.74
CA ASP A 58 -12.70 6.77 7.89
C ASP A 58 -11.40 6.54 8.69
N GLU A 59 -10.85 7.62 9.28
CA GLU A 59 -9.51 7.66 9.88
C GLU A 59 -9.09 6.43 10.72
#